data_AF-A8ZWZ4-F1
#
_entry.id   AF-A8ZWZ4-F1
#
_cell.length_a   1.000
_cell.length_b   1.000
_cell.length_c   1.000
_cell.angle_alpha   90.00
_cell.angle_beta   90.00
_cell.angle_gamma   90.00
#
_symmetry.space_group_name_H-M   'P 1'
#
loop_
_entity.id
_entity.type
_entity.pdbx_description
1 polymer ?
#
loop_
_entity_poly.entity_id
_entity_poly.type
_entity_poly.pdbx_seq_one_letter_code
_entity_poly.pdbx_strand_id
1 'polypeptide(L)'
;MIKRGVVIANLLLIMLAAYMGVDLFYGMVTARFSMNAVSATPGTRNPASDRPAVTRQPVSAYSAIAGRNLFKATKSEVAVQPEIDVTSLKKTDLALTLVGTISGMGKDSYAIIERTRERQQDLYKVGDTVDNATVKLILRKRVVLTVNGVDEVLEMTDALFAEDAGRSRFNPAAAGRRASGLDRAASVRNVTLDRSEMESAFNNVNDLMRSVRIRPHFTNGQPDGLSLESVAPDSIFQEMGLQSKDVIVGVNGKKISTVDDCMEVYKSLSDASAVVLEVNRGGQRELIHYNVQ
;
A
#
# COMPACT_ATOMS: atom_id res chain seq x y z
N MET A 1 -37.00 52.04 -31.92
CA MET A 1 -36.05 51.97 -30.79
C MET A 1 -36.65 51.38 -29.50
N ILE A 2 -37.97 51.49 -29.27
CA ILE A 2 -38.66 51.02 -28.05
C ILE A 2 -38.51 49.51 -27.77
N LYS A 3 -38.57 48.65 -28.81
CA LYS A 3 -38.47 47.18 -28.63
C LYS A 3 -37.12 46.70 -28.05
N ARG A 4 -36.02 47.41 -28.36
CA ARG A 4 -34.69 47.06 -27.83
C ARG A 4 -34.53 47.49 -26.37
N GLY A 5 -35.17 48.60 -25.97
CA GLY A 5 -35.19 49.05 -24.58
C GLY A 5 -35.90 48.06 -23.64
N VAL A 6 -37.01 47.47 -24.09
CA VAL A 6 -37.74 46.45 -23.31
C VAL A 6 -36.91 45.18 -23.11
N VAL A 7 -36.17 44.74 -24.13
CA VAL A 7 -35.29 43.56 -24.02
C VAL A 7 -34.15 43.81 -23.04
N ILE A 8 -33.52 44.98 -23.08
CA ILE A 8 -32.45 45.35 -22.14
C ILE A 8 -33.00 45.45 -20.71
N ALA A 9 -34.18 46.03 -20.52
CA ALA A 9 -34.83 46.11 -19.22
C ALA A 9 -35.15 44.72 -18.63
N ASN A 10 -35.65 43.79 -19.46
CA ASN A 10 -35.90 42.42 -19.03
C ASN A 10 -34.60 41.67 -18.66
N LEU A 11 -33.53 41.87 -19.42
CA LEU A 11 -32.23 41.26 -19.10
C LEU A 11 -31.65 41.79 -17.78
N LEU A 12 -31.78 43.09 -17.52
CA LEU A 12 -31.37 43.68 -16.24
C LEU A 12 -32.21 43.14 -15.07
N LEU A 13 -33.51 42.94 -15.28
CA LEU A 13 -34.41 42.40 -14.26
C LEU A 13 -34.07 40.93 -13.94
N ILE A 14 -33.80 40.12 -14.96
CA ILE A 14 -33.36 38.72 -14.78
C ILE A 14 -32.00 38.67 -14.05
N MET A 15 -31.06 39.54 -14.42
CA MET A 15 -29.76 39.63 -13.75
C MET A 15 -29.90 39.99 -12.27
N LEU A 16 -30.77 40.96 -11.94
CA LEU A 16 -31.05 41.37 -10.56
C LEU A 16 -31.71 40.22 -9.77
N ALA A 17 -32.68 39.53 -10.37
CA ALA A 17 -33.35 38.40 -9.74
C ALA A 17 -32.38 37.24 -9.46
N ALA A 18 -31.49 36.92 -10.40
CA ALA A 18 -30.47 35.90 -10.22
C ALA A 18 -29.47 36.28 -9.11
N TYR A 19 -29.02 37.54 -9.08
CA TYR A 19 -28.13 38.05 -8.04
C TYR A 19 -28.76 37.94 -6.65
N MET A 20 -30.00 38.42 -6.48
CA MET A 20 -30.72 38.31 -5.21
C MET A 20 -30.96 36.86 -4.81
N GLY A 21 -31.28 35.96 -5.76
CA GLY A 21 -31.48 34.54 -5.47
C GLY A 21 -30.22 33.87 -4.92
N VAL A 22 -29.07 34.17 -5.51
CA VAL A 22 -27.76 33.65 -5.05
C VAL A 22 -27.40 34.19 -3.68
N ASP A 23 -27.60 35.49 -3.44
CA ASP A 23 -27.32 36.13 -2.15
C ASP A 23 -28.19 35.55 -1.01
N LEU A 24 -29.48 35.35 -1.28
CA LEU A 24 -30.42 34.73 -0.33
C LEU A 24 -30.06 33.25 -0.06
N PHE A 25 -29.62 32.52 -1.08
CA PHE A 25 -29.14 31.16 -0.93
C PHE A 25 -27.89 31.07 -0.05
N TYR A 26 -26.88 31.90 -0.31
CA TYR A 26 -25.67 31.94 0.52
C TYR A 26 -25.97 32.39 1.96
N GLY A 27 -26.87 33.37 2.15
CA GLY A 27 -27.34 33.76 3.48
C GLY A 27 -28.01 32.61 4.23
N MET A 28 -28.88 31.84 3.57
CA MET A 28 -29.55 30.69 4.18
C MET A 28 -28.59 29.55 4.51
N VAL A 29 -27.66 29.25 3.61
CA VAL A 29 -26.65 28.19 3.80
C VAL A 29 -25.71 28.54 4.95
N THR A 30 -25.18 29.77 4.98
CA THR A 30 -24.29 30.23 6.06
C THR A 30 -24.99 30.33 7.41
N ALA A 31 -26.29 30.69 7.45
CA ALA A 31 -27.10 30.66 8.66
C ALA A 31 -27.31 29.23 9.20
N ARG A 32 -27.51 28.25 8.31
CA ARG A 32 -27.66 26.82 8.68
C ARG A 32 -26.37 26.23 9.24
N PHE A 33 -25.21 26.65 8.75
CA PHE A 33 -23.91 26.21 9.29
C PHE A 33 -23.54 26.93 10.59
N SER A 34 -23.92 28.21 10.75
CA SER A 34 -23.67 28.98 11.99
C SER A 34 -24.49 28.48 13.19
N MET A 35 -25.64 27.82 12.97
CA MET A 35 -26.41 27.17 14.06
C MET A 35 -25.75 25.91 14.62
N ASN A 36 -24.75 25.34 13.93
CA ASN A 36 -23.96 24.21 14.41
C ASN A 36 -22.59 24.62 14.96
N ALA A 37 -22.31 25.92 15.07
CA ALA A 37 -21.19 26.40 15.87
C ALA A 37 -21.54 26.18 17.35
N VAL A 38 -21.20 24.99 17.84
CA VAL A 38 -21.14 24.69 19.28
C VAL A 38 -20.40 25.84 19.93
N SER A 39 -21.12 26.66 20.70
CA SER A 39 -20.50 27.65 21.56
C SER A 39 -19.64 26.87 22.53
N ALA A 40 -18.33 26.83 22.25
CA ALA A 40 -17.35 26.41 23.23
C ALA A 40 -17.40 27.45 24.35
N THR A 41 -18.26 27.20 25.35
CA THR A 41 -18.15 27.88 26.62
C THR A 41 -16.70 27.70 27.06
N PRO A 42 -15.95 28.78 27.36
CA PRO A 42 -14.67 28.64 28.02
C PRO A 42 -14.96 27.95 29.35
N GLY A 43 -14.75 26.64 29.39
CA GLY A 43 -14.82 25.88 30.62
C GLY A 43 -13.83 26.54 31.56
N THR A 44 -14.33 27.14 32.62
CA THR A 44 -13.54 27.52 33.79
C THR A 44 -12.70 26.31 34.12
N ARG A 45 -11.38 26.44 33.91
CA ARG A 45 -10.40 25.42 34.27
C ARG A 45 -10.43 25.33 35.79
N ASN A 46 -11.30 24.47 36.31
CA ASN A 46 -11.20 24.06 37.70
C ASN A 46 -9.79 23.47 37.87
N PRO A 47 -8.99 23.95 38.82
CA PRO A 47 -7.73 23.31 39.13
C PRO A 47 -8.01 21.86 39.47
N ALA A 48 -7.18 20.97 38.90
CA ALA A 48 -7.24 19.52 38.98
C ALA A 48 -7.95 18.99 40.24
N SER A 49 -9.23 18.65 40.10
CA SER A 49 -9.83 17.69 41.02
C SER A 49 -9.31 16.31 40.63
N ASP A 50 -8.68 15.65 41.60
CA ASP A 50 -8.23 14.27 41.59
C ASP A 50 -8.78 13.44 40.44
N ARG A 51 -7.96 13.25 39.40
CA ARG A 51 -8.08 12.00 38.64
C ARG A 51 -7.74 10.91 39.66
N PRO A 52 -8.65 9.98 39.99
CA PRO A 52 -8.25 8.82 40.76
C PRO A 52 -7.08 8.21 40.00
N ALA A 53 -5.95 8.06 40.68
CA ALA A 53 -4.80 7.37 40.12
C ALA A 53 -5.34 6.05 39.54
N VAL A 54 -5.22 5.87 38.22
CA VAL A 54 -5.59 4.62 37.58
C VAL A 54 -4.67 3.57 38.20
N THR A 55 -5.14 2.91 39.25
CA THR A 55 -4.44 1.79 39.86
C THR A 55 -4.37 0.74 38.77
N ARG A 56 -3.20 0.60 38.14
CA ARG A 56 -2.95 -0.45 37.15
C ARG A 56 -3.24 -1.76 37.86
N GLN A 57 -4.32 -2.42 37.47
CA GLN A 57 -4.68 -3.70 38.06
C GLN A 57 -3.58 -4.72 37.76
N PRO A 58 -3.32 -5.69 38.65
CA PRO A 58 -2.36 -6.73 38.37
C PRO A 58 -2.77 -7.50 37.11
N VAL A 59 -1.79 -7.99 36.36
CA VAL A 59 -2.01 -8.70 35.08
C VAL A 59 -3.03 -9.85 35.23
N SER A 60 -3.10 -10.47 36.41
CA SER A 60 -4.07 -11.52 36.75
C SER A 60 -5.53 -11.07 36.67
N ALA A 61 -5.84 -9.79 36.90
CA ALA A 61 -7.20 -9.25 36.80
C ALA A 61 -7.77 -9.31 35.36
N TYR A 62 -6.89 -9.39 34.35
CA TYR A 62 -7.26 -9.49 32.95
C TYR A 62 -7.35 -10.94 32.45
N SER A 63 -7.13 -11.95 33.32
CA SER A 63 -7.20 -13.38 32.96
C SER A 63 -8.57 -13.80 32.41
N ALA A 64 -9.65 -13.16 32.86
CA ALA A 64 -10.99 -13.39 32.33
C ALA A 64 -11.13 -12.95 30.86
N ILE A 65 -10.35 -11.96 30.41
CA ILE A 65 -10.32 -11.51 29.01
C ILE A 65 -9.63 -12.56 28.15
N ALA A 66 -8.50 -13.09 28.61
CA ALA A 66 -7.79 -14.18 27.94
C ALA A 66 -8.64 -15.47 27.88
N GLY A 67 -9.32 -15.83 28.97
CA GLY A 67 -10.17 -17.02 29.04
C GLY A 67 -11.42 -16.95 28.15
N ARG A 68 -11.92 -15.75 27.85
CA ARG A 68 -13.07 -15.55 26.95
C ARG A 68 -12.72 -15.67 25.47
N ASN A 69 -11.43 -15.76 25.14
CA ASN A 69 -10.93 -15.87 23.77
C ASN A 69 -11.67 -14.93 22.79
N LEU A 70 -11.77 -13.64 23.17
CA LEU A 70 -12.58 -12.65 22.46
C LEU A 70 -12.16 -12.44 21.00
N PHE A 71 -10.92 -12.83 20.67
CA PHE A 71 -10.35 -12.71 19.32
C PHE A 71 -10.34 -14.03 18.55
N LYS A 72 -10.95 -15.09 19.10
CA LYS A 72 -10.86 -16.45 18.54
C LYS A 72 -9.42 -16.82 18.15
N ALA A 73 -8.45 -16.37 18.93
CA ALA A 73 -7.08 -16.83 18.82
C ALA A 73 -7.11 -18.29 19.28
N THR A 74 -7.26 -19.22 18.34
CA THR A 74 -6.91 -20.60 18.58
C THR A 74 -5.50 -20.57 19.12
N LYS A 75 -5.30 -21.10 20.32
CA LYS A 75 -3.98 -21.47 20.81
C LYS A 75 -3.51 -22.58 19.87
N SER A 76 -3.09 -22.20 18.67
CA SER A 76 -2.24 -23.03 17.84
C SER A 76 -1.09 -23.30 18.78
N GLU A 77 -1.04 -24.54 19.23
CA GLU A 77 0.19 -25.18 19.62
C GLU A 77 1.06 -25.06 18.37
N VAL A 78 1.72 -23.90 18.24
CA VAL A 78 2.81 -23.70 17.32
C VAL A 78 3.77 -24.77 17.79
N ALA A 79 3.76 -25.90 17.09
CA ALA A 79 4.80 -26.89 17.19
C ALA A 79 6.07 -26.05 17.21
N VAL A 80 6.81 -26.14 18.32
CA VAL A 80 8.06 -25.43 18.51
C VAL A 80 8.96 -25.96 17.40
N GLN A 81 8.87 -25.34 16.23
CA GLN A 81 9.90 -25.45 15.21
C GLN A 81 11.15 -25.01 15.95
N PRO A 82 12.23 -25.80 15.92
CA PRO A 82 13.44 -25.45 16.62
C PRO A 82 13.73 -23.99 16.26
N GLU A 83 13.72 -23.13 17.27
CA GLU A 83 14.01 -21.72 17.12
C GLU A 83 15.46 -21.70 16.66
N ILE A 84 15.65 -21.70 15.33
CA ILE A 84 16.96 -21.53 14.75
C ILE A 84 17.42 -20.20 15.30
N ASP A 85 18.46 -20.22 16.14
CA ASP A 85 19.06 -19.03 16.69
C ASP A 85 19.70 -18.26 15.54
N VAL A 86 18.88 -17.49 14.84
CA VAL A 86 19.22 -16.70 13.67
C VAL A 86 20.24 -15.61 14.00
N THR A 87 20.43 -15.28 15.28
CA THR A 87 21.49 -14.39 15.74
C THR A 87 22.86 -15.06 15.77
N SER A 88 22.93 -16.38 15.76
CA SER A 88 24.19 -17.16 15.71
C SER A 88 24.61 -17.55 14.29
N LEU A 89 23.75 -17.35 13.29
CA LEU A 89 24.04 -17.72 11.91
C LEU A 89 25.06 -16.77 11.28
N LYS A 90 25.95 -17.34 10.46
CA LYS A 90 26.92 -16.57 9.67
C LYS A 90 26.17 -15.67 8.68
N LYS A 91 26.56 -14.40 8.59
CA LYS A 91 26.07 -13.50 7.52
C LYS A 91 26.50 -14.02 6.15
N THR A 92 25.60 -13.97 5.17
CA THR A 92 25.90 -14.47 3.83
C THR A 92 26.91 -13.58 3.08
N ASP A 93 27.81 -14.22 2.35
CA ASP A 93 28.79 -13.57 1.46
C ASP A 93 28.29 -13.48 0.01
N LEU A 94 27.07 -13.99 -0.27
CA LEU A 94 26.48 -13.93 -1.59
C LEU A 94 26.24 -12.48 -2.01
N ALA A 95 26.34 -12.21 -3.31
CA ALA A 95 26.12 -10.90 -3.89
C ALA A 95 24.61 -10.61 -4.01
N LEU A 96 23.91 -10.65 -2.88
CA LEU A 96 22.47 -10.47 -2.73
C LEU A 96 22.19 -9.29 -1.82
N THR A 97 21.13 -8.54 -2.12
CA THR A 97 20.59 -7.50 -1.24
C THR A 97 19.15 -7.85 -0.91
N LEU A 98 18.82 -7.96 0.38
CA LEU A 98 17.43 -8.05 0.82
C LEU A 98 16.80 -6.66 0.75
N VAL A 99 15.83 -6.50 -0.15
CA VAL A 99 15.11 -5.24 -0.39
C VAL A 99 13.91 -5.12 0.53
N GLY A 100 13.22 -6.24 0.79
CA GLY A 100 12.06 -6.26 1.67
C GLY A 100 11.64 -7.67 2.08
N THR A 101 10.89 -7.76 3.18
CA THR A 101 10.29 -9.00 3.67
C THR A 101 8.84 -8.75 4.03
N ILE A 102 7.95 -9.66 3.62
CA ILE A 102 6.58 -9.74 4.07
C ILE A 102 6.44 -11.02 4.86
N SER A 103 6.26 -10.88 6.17
CA SER A 103 6.02 -12.02 7.07
C SER A 103 4.52 -12.20 7.27
N GLY A 104 3.97 -13.29 6.72
CA GLY A 104 2.60 -13.75 6.96
C GLY A 104 2.54 -14.91 7.96
N MET A 105 1.34 -15.32 8.38
CA MET A 105 1.18 -16.56 9.16
C MET A 105 1.37 -17.78 8.24
N GLY A 106 2.36 -18.63 8.54
CA GLY A 106 2.57 -19.89 7.81
C GLY A 106 3.23 -19.71 6.43
N LYS A 107 2.56 -20.16 5.36
CA LYS A 107 3.12 -20.23 3.99
C LYS A 107 3.12 -18.90 3.24
N ASP A 108 2.54 -17.86 3.81
CA ASP A 108 2.34 -16.56 3.15
C ASP A 108 3.47 -15.56 3.43
N SER A 109 4.70 -16.07 3.59
CA SER A 109 5.89 -15.23 3.76
C SER A 109 6.65 -15.10 2.45
N TYR A 110 7.07 -13.87 2.15
CA TYR A 110 7.74 -13.49 0.92
C TYR A 110 8.97 -12.62 1.20
N ALA A 111 10.02 -12.81 0.41
CA ALA A 111 11.22 -11.99 0.44
C ALA A 111 11.47 -11.41 -0.95
N ILE A 112 11.93 -10.17 -1.01
CA ILE A 112 12.30 -9.52 -2.26
C ILE A 112 13.80 -9.34 -2.21
N ILE A 113 14.48 -10.08 -3.08
CA ILE A 113 15.93 -10.20 -3.09
C ILE A 113 16.43 -9.70 -4.43
N GLU A 114 17.38 -8.77 -4.36
CA GLU A 114 18.12 -8.29 -5.51
C GLU A 114 19.39 -9.12 -5.68
N ARG A 115 19.58 -9.69 -6.88
CA ARG A 115 20.87 -10.23 -7.31
C ARG A 115 21.76 -9.08 -7.77
N THR A 116 22.66 -8.63 -6.90
CA THR A 116 23.46 -7.40 -7.07
C THR A 116 24.27 -7.37 -8.36
N ARG A 117 24.76 -8.55 -8.82
CA ARG A 117 25.53 -8.66 -10.07
C ARG A 117 24.70 -8.38 -11.31
N GLU A 118 23.46 -8.84 -11.33
CA GLU A 118 22.54 -8.72 -12.46
C GLU A 118 21.63 -7.50 -12.31
N ARG A 119 21.62 -6.88 -11.13
CA ARG A 119 20.64 -5.87 -10.71
C ARG A 119 19.21 -6.35 -10.91
N GLN A 120 18.97 -7.65 -10.80
CA GLN A 120 17.64 -8.21 -10.97
C GLN A 120 16.98 -8.39 -9.61
N GLN A 121 15.76 -7.87 -9.46
CA GLN A 121 14.96 -8.00 -8.25
C GLN A 121 13.81 -8.96 -8.53
N ASP A 122 13.69 -9.99 -7.69
CA ASP A 122 12.64 -11.00 -7.80
C ASP A 122 12.02 -11.29 -6.43
N LEU A 123 10.82 -11.86 -6.45
CA LEU A 123 10.09 -12.30 -5.27
C LEU A 123 10.39 -13.79 -4.99
N TYR A 124 10.70 -14.12 -3.75
CA TYR A 124 11.05 -15.46 -3.30
C TYR A 124 10.17 -15.92 -2.14
N LYS A 125 9.81 -17.20 -2.16
CA LYS A 125 9.12 -17.95 -1.10
C LYS A 125 10.08 -18.91 -0.41
N VAL A 126 9.68 -19.43 0.74
CA VAL A 126 10.38 -20.55 1.39
C VAL A 126 10.41 -21.75 0.43
N GLY A 127 11.61 -22.28 0.20
CA GLY A 127 11.90 -23.36 -0.75
C GLY A 127 12.43 -22.88 -2.10
N ASP A 128 12.29 -21.59 -2.44
CA ASP A 128 12.81 -21.07 -3.71
C ASP A 128 14.33 -21.00 -3.71
N THR A 129 14.93 -21.14 -4.89
CA THR A 129 16.38 -21.05 -5.08
C THR A 129 16.79 -19.68 -5.61
N VAL A 130 17.82 -19.09 -5.01
CA VAL A 130 18.46 -17.85 -5.45
C VAL A 130 19.97 -18.09 -5.56
N ASP A 131 20.53 -17.92 -6.76
CA ASP A 131 21.90 -18.35 -7.10
C ASP A 131 22.16 -19.82 -6.68
N ASN A 132 23.13 -20.06 -5.79
CA ASN A 132 23.47 -21.37 -5.23
C ASN A 132 22.91 -21.57 -3.81
N ALA A 133 21.88 -20.82 -3.44
CA ALA A 133 21.24 -20.86 -2.14
C ALA A 133 19.76 -21.24 -2.23
N THR A 134 19.23 -21.85 -1.18
CA THR A 134 17.78 -22.12 -1.04
C THR A 134 17.21 -21.32 0.12
N VAL A 135 16.06 -20.68 -0.07
CA VAL A 135 15.39 -19.93 0.99
C VAL A 135 14.81 -20.91 2.02
N LYS A 136 15.38 -20.94 3.22
CA LYS A 136 14.94 -21.84 4.30
C LYS A 136 13.88 -21.20 5.19
N LEU A 137 14.05 -19.93 5.53
CA LEU A 137 13.15 -19.22 6.44
C LEU A 137 13.09 -17.74 6.06
N ILE A 138 11.90 -17.15 6.08
CA ILE A 138 11.71 -15.71 5.86
C ILE A 138 11.24 -15.11 7.18
N LEU A 139 12.03 -14.18 7.71
CA LEU A 139 11.76 -13.47 8.96
C LEU A 139 11.61 -11.99 8.66
N ARG A 140 11.12 -11.24 9.65
CA ARG A 140 11.09 -9.78 9.56
C ARG A 140 12.53 -9.25 9.42
N LYS A 141 12.79 -8.52 8.33
CA LYS A 141 14.10 -7.93 7.96
C LYS A 141 15.24 -8.92 7.72
N ARG A 142 14.99 -10.24 7.71
CA ARG A 142 16.04 -11.27 7.59
C ARG A 142 15.54 -12.46 6.80
N VAL A 143 16.42 -13.08 6.02
CA VAL A 143 16.14 -14.33 5.32
C VAL A 143 17.24 -15.32 5.65
N VAL A 144 16.86 -16.52 6.09
CA VAL A 144 17.79 -17.64 6.27
C VAL A 144 17.90 -18.38 4.95
N LEU A 145 19.11 -18.47 4.45
CA LEU A 145 19.47 -19.13 3.21
C LEU A 145 20.31 -20.37 3.53
N THR A 146 20.03 -21.50 2.89
CA THR A 146 20.93 -22.66 2.92
C THR A 146 21.85 -22.58 1.70
N VAL A 147 23.14 -22.30 1.93
CA VAL A 147 24.18 -22.17 0.91
C VAL A 147 25.10 -23.38 1.02
N ASN A 148 25.13 -24.24 -0.01
CA ASN A 148 25.94 -25.46 -0.01
C ASN A 148 25.76 -26.34 1.26
N GLY A 149 24.55 -26.38 1.83
CA GLY A 149 24.23 -27.15 3.04
C GLY A 149 24.49 -26.44 4.37
N VAL A 150 25.01 -25.21 4.37
CA VAL A 150 25.21 -24.38 5.57
C VAL A 150 24.16 -23.27 5.60
N ASP A 151 23.55 -23.05 6.76
CA ASP A 151 22.60 -21.95 6.95
C ASP A 151 23.37 -20.63 7.15
N GLU A 152 23.07 -19.65 6.30
CA GLU A 152 23.55 -18.28 6.36
C GLU A 152 22.37 -17.31 6.46
N VAL A 153 22.61 -16.12 7.01
CA VAL A 153 21.57 -15.07 7.12
C VAL A 153 21.85 -13.93 6.14
N LEU A 154 20.83 -13.58 5.35
CA LEU A 154 20.77 -12.36 4.56
C LEU A 154 19.96 -11.32 5.33
N GLU A 155 20.62 -10.25 5.77
CA GLU A 155 19.99 -9.16 6.52
C GLU A 155 19.66 -7.98 5.60
N MET A 156 18.52 -7.34 5.86
CA MET A 156 18.12 -6.12 5.17
C MET A 156 19.02 -4.97 5.58
N THR A 157 19.60 -4.25 4.61
CA THR A 157 20.46 -3.10 4.91
C THR A 157 19.59 -1.85 5.10
N ASP A 158 19.77 -1.12 6.21
CA ASP A 158 18.97 0.07 6.56
C ASP A 158 19.08 1.24 5.54
N ALA A 159 19.98 1.15 4.56
CA ALA A 159 20.16 2.17 3.52
C ALA A 159 18.90 2.40 2.65
N LEU A 160 17.96 1.44 2.62
CA LEU A 160 16.68 1.56 1.90
C LEU A 160 15.54 2.12 2.79
N PHE A 161 15.80 2.36 4.09
CA PHE A 161 14.85 2.87 5.08
C PHE A 161 15.35 4.14 5.80
N ALA A 162 16.40 4.78 5.29
CA ALA A 162 16.84 6.08 5.75
C ALA A 162 15.91 7.19 5.26
N GLU A 163 14.64 7.14 5.65
CA GLU A 163 13.85 8.36 5.78
C GLU A 163 14.05 8.91 7.19
N ASP A 164 14.52 10.16 7.22
CA ASP A 164 14.68 11.03 8.38
C ASP A 164 16.00 10.98 9.16
N ALA A 165 17.09 11.34 8.47
CA ALA A 165 18.19 12.07 9.12
C ALA A 165 18.92 12.97 8.11
N GLY A 166 18.48 14.24 8.05
CA GLY A 166 19.34 15.34 7.61
C GLY A 166 19.31 15.64 6.10
N ARG A 167 18.67 16.75 5.78
CA ARG A 167 18.81 17.47 4.51
C ARG A 167 20.29 17.59 4.12
N SER A 168 20.72 16.81 3.11
CA SER A 168 21.90 17.14 2.32
C SER A 168 21.49 17.27 0.86
N ARG A 169 21.78 18.45 0.32
CA ARG A 169 21.42 18.91 -1.02
C ARG A 169 22.07 18.03 -2.06
N PHE A 170 21.29 17.25 -2.81
CA PHE A 170 21.75 16.66 -4.06
C PHE A 170 21.46 17.61 -5.23
N ASN A 171 22.53 18.13 -5.79
CA ASN A 171 22.58 18.94 -7.00
C ASN A 171 22.42 18.01 -8.22
N PRO A 172 21.39 18.15 -9.08
CA PRO A 172 21.22 17.27 -10.23
C PRO A 172 22.02 17.81 -11.41
N ALA A 173 23.31 17.50 -11.43
CA ALA A 173 24.17 17.80 -12.58
C ALA A 173 25.26 16.74 -12.74
N ALA A 174 24.86 15.52 -13.10
CA ALA A 174 25.65 14.60 -13.94
C ALA A 174 24.94 13.26 -14.04
N ALA A 175 24.50 12.92 -15.26
CA ALA A 175 24.49 11.58 -15.87
C ALA A 175 23.30 11.42 -16.81
N GLY A 176 23.24 12.28 -17.82
CA GLY A 176 22.71 11.82 -19.10
C GLY A 176 23.71 10.83 -19.69
N ARG A 177 23.29 9.57 -19.86
CA ARG A 177 23.73 8.72 -20.98
C ARG A 177 22.77 7.54 -21.14
N ARG A 178 22.16 7.51 -22.32
CA ARG A 178 21.33 6.43 -22.86
C ARG A 178 22.11 5.11 -22.81
N ALA A 179 21.46 4.07 -22.32
CA ALA A 179 21.81 2.68 -22.61
C ALA A 179 20.51 1.92 -22.90
N SER A 180 20.42 1.49 -24.14
CA SER A 180 19.44 0.59 -24.74
C SER A 180 19.58 -0.84 -24.21
N GLY A 181 18.43 -1.49 -23.99
CA GLY A 181 18.23 -2.95 -24.04
C GLY A 181 19.21 -3.87 -23.31
N LEU A 182 18.89 -4.21 -22.06
CA LEU A 182 18.97 -5.56 -21.47
C LEU A 182 18.24 -5.49 -20.13
N ASP A 183 17.54 -6.56 -19.76
CA ASP A 183 16.57 -6.66 -18.64
C ASP A 183 16.86 -5.71 -17.47
N ARG A 184 16.04 -4.65 -17.40
CA ARG A 184 16.20 -3.57 -16.44
C ARG A 184 15.52 -3.96 -15.15
N ALA A 185 16.36 -4.14 -14.12
CA ALA A 185 16.06 -4.16 -12.70
C ALA A 185 14.64 -3.71 -12.35
N ALA A 186 13.86 -4.60 -11.73
CA ALA A 186 12.56 -4.18 -11.23
C ALA A 186 12.75 -3.13 -10.13
N SER A 187 12.07 -1.99 -10.23
CA SER A 187 12.12 -0.95 -9.19
C SER A 187 11.13 -1.30 -8.08
N VAL A 188 11.51 -1.10 -6.81
CA VAL A 188 10.65 -1.35 -5.65
C VAL A 188 10.04 -0.05 -5.13
N ARG A 189 8.72 -0.02 -5.00
CA ARG A 189 7.96 1.10 -4.41
C ARG A 189 7.17 0.62 -3.20
N ASN A 190 7.36 1.26 -2.06
CA ASN A 190 6.53 1.01 -0.87
C ASN A 190 5.33 1.97 -0.84
N VAL A 191 4.15 1.44 -0.56
CA VAL A 191 2.89 2.18 -0.39
C VAL A 191 2.21 1.66 0.88
N THR A 192 1.85 2.56 1.78
CA THR A 192 1.02 2.21 2.94
C THR A 192 -0.43 2.47 2.56
N LEU A 193 -1.30 1.49 2.81
CA LEU A 193 -2.73 1.59 2.54
C LEU A 193 -3.52 1.41 3.83
N ASP A 194 -4.46 2.32 4.08
CA ASP A 194 -5.40 2.19 5.19
C ASP A 194 -6.50 1.19 4.82
N ARG A 195 -6.74 0.18 5.66
CA ARG A 195 -7.74 -0.86 5.39
C ARG A 195 -9.14 -0.28 5.20
N SER A 196 -9.48 0.77 5.95
CA SER A 196 -10.77 1.45 5.83
C SER A 196 -10.98 2.14 4.48
N GLU A 197 -9.92 2.71 3.90
CA GLU A 197 -10.01 3.35 2.58
C GLU A 197 -10.24 2.30 1.50
N MET A 198 -9.50 1.18 1.57
CA MET A 198 -9.68 0.05 0.68
C MET A 198 -11.11 -0.52 0.76
N GLU A 199 -11.62 -0.76 1.97
CA GLU A 199 -12.98 -1.27 2.18
C GLU A 199 -14.05 -0.28 1.69
N SER A 200 -13.86 1.02 1.92
CA SER A 200 -14.76 2.05 1.42
C SER A 200 -14.81 2.11 -0.12
N ALA A 201 -13.66 1.96 -0.78
CA ALA A 201 -13.57 1.93 -2.24
C ALA A 201 -14.27 0.69 -2.82
N PHE A 202 -14.15 -0.46 -2.16
CA PHE A 202 -14.83 -1.70 -2.58
C PHE A 202 -16.33 -1.69 -2.32
N ASN A 203 -16.79 -1.00 -1.27
CA ASN A 203 -18.23 -0.80 -1.05
C ASN A 203 -18.89 0.02 -2.17
N ASN A 204 -18.10 0.76 -2.95
CA ASN A 204 -18.56 1.52 -4.11
C ASN A 204 -17.95 0.98 -5.42
N VAL A 205 -18.24 -0.28 -5.73
CA VAL A 205 -17.79 -0.98 -6.95
C VAL A 205 -18.07 -0.18 -8.23
N ASN A 206 -19.19 0.54 -8.29
CA ASN A 206 -19.54 1.34 -9.47
C ASN A 206 -18.54 2.47 -9.73
N ASP A 207 -18.10 3.16 -8.68
CA ASP A 207 -17.11 4.22 -8.81
C ASP A 207 -15.70 3.65 -9.00
N LEU A 208 -15.40 2.50 -8.39
CA LEU A 208 -14.19 1.74 -8.66
C LEU A 208 -14.07 1.39 -10.16
N MET A 209 -15.13 0.83 -10.76
CA MET A 209 -15.17 0.46 -12.18
C MET A 209 -15.15 1.66 -13.14
N ARG A 210 -15.48 2.87 -12.68
CA ARG A 210 -15.34 4.11 -13.46
C ARG A 210 -13.94 4.71 -13.34
N SER A 211 -13.26 4.47 -12.23
CA SER A 211 -11.93 5.02 -11.97
C SER A 211 -10.79 4.29 -12.67
N VAL A 212 -11.05 3.10 -13.24
CA VAL A 212 -10.05 2.37 -14.03
C VAL A 212 -10.65 1.70 -15.26
N ARG A 213 -9.91 1.69 -16.37
CA ARG A 213 -10.25 0.91 -17.56
C ARG A 213 -9.24 -0.21 -17.73
N ILE A 214 -9.69 -1.45 -17.60
CA ILE A 214 -8.84 -2.64 -17.65
C ILE A 214 -9.12 -3.43 -18.92
N ARG A 215 -8.06 -3.94 -19.57
CA ARG A 215 -8.17 -4.93 -20.64
C ARG A 215 -7.16 -6.05 -20.47
N PRO A 216 -7.44 -7.26 -20.97
CA PRO A 216 -6.42 -8.30 -21.06
C PRO A 216 -5.25 -7.84 -21.94
N HIS A 217 -4.03 -8.03 -21.46
CA HIS A 217 -2.81 -7.85 -22.21
C HIS A 217 -2.39 -9.20 -22.80
N PHE A 218 -1.90 -9.20 -24.04
CA PHE A 218 -1.47 -10.41 -24.74
C PHE A 218 -0.05 -10.23 -25.29
N THR A 219 0.77 -11.25 -25.08
CA THR A 219 2.07 -11.40 -25.74
C THR A 219 2.08 -12.72 -26.51
N ASN A 220 2.46 -12.69 -27.79
CA ASN A 220 2.46 -13.86 -28.67
C ASN A 220 1.11 -14.62 -28.73
N GLY A 221 0.00 -13.88 -28.61
CA GLY A 221 -1.36 -14.46 -28.64
C GLY A 221 -1.82 -15.13 -27.35
N GLN A 222 -1.02 -15.09 -26.28
CA GLN A 222 -1.39 -15.61 -24.96
C GLN A 222 -1.63 -14.46 -23.98
N PRO A 223 -2.68 -14.53 -23.14
CA PRO A 223 -2.89 -13.53 -22.10
C PRO A 223 -1.77 -13.63 -21.07
N ASP A 224 -1.13 -12.51 -20.76
CA ASP A 224 0.03 -12.46 -19.87
C ASP A 224 -0.06 -11.34 -18.84
N GLY A 225 -1.18 -10.61 -18.79
CA GLY A 225 -1.43 -9.58 -17.80
C GLY A 225 -2.76 -8.86 -18.01
N LEU A 226 -2.99 -7.85 -17.16
CA LEU A 226 -4.09 -6.90 -17.28
C LEU A 226 -3.54 -5.50 -17.48
N SER A 227 -3.81 -4.91 -18.65
CA SER A 227 -3.43 -3.54 -18.98
C SER A 227 -4.43 -2.54 -18.40
N LEU A 228 -3.92 -1.54 -17.69
CA LEU A 228 -4.67 -0.39 -17.18
C LEU A 228 -4.66 0.72 -18.24
N GLU A 229 -5.61 0.72 -19.19
CA GLU A 229 -5.65 1.72 -20.28
C GLU A 229 -5.74 3.16 -19.75
N SER A 230 -6.53 3.35 -18.69
CA SER A 230 -6.67 4.63 -18.01
C SER A 230 -6.90 4.42 -16.52
N VAL A 231 -6.20 5.21 -15.72
CA VAL A 231 -6.41 5.36 -14.27
C VAL A 231 -6.86 6.79 -14.02
N ALA A 232 -8.01 6.97 -13.38
CA ALA A 232 -8.57 8.28 -13.06
C ALA A 232 -7.70 9.00 -12.02
N PRO A 233 -7.55 10.33 -12.12
CA PRO A 233 -6.92 11.12 -11.08
C PRO A 233 -7.69 11.00 -9.77
N ASP A 234 -6.97 11.08 -8.64
CA ASP A 234 -7.52 11.02 -7.28
C ASP A 234 -8.33 9.73 -7.01
N SER A 235 -7.96 8.64 -7.69
CA SER A 235 -8.54 7.32 -7.47
C SER A 235 -7.67 6.47 -6.55
N ILE A 236 -8.29 5.49 -5.91
CA ILE A 236 -7.59 4.48 -5.11
C ILE A 236 -6.48 3.78 -5.91
N PHE A 237 -6.65 3.59 -7.23
CA PHE A 237 -5.60 3.00 -8.07
C PHE A 237 -4.37 3.89 -8.18
N GLN A 238 -4.56 5.21 -8.28
CA GLN A 238 -3.45 6.16 -8.29
C GLN A 238 -2.77 6.27 -6.91
N GLU A 239 -3.56 6.24 -5.83
CA GLU A 239 -3.05 6.21 -4.45
C GLU A 239 -2.24 4.94 -4.18
N MET A 240 -2.70 3.80 -4.70
CA MET A 240 -1.94 2.55 -4.77
C MET A 240 -0.70 2.65 -5.68
N GLY A 241 -0.42 3.80 -6.29
CA GLY A 241 0.77 4.03 -7.10
C GLY A 241 0.71 3.43 -8.50
N LEU A 242 -0.47 3.00 -8.95
CA LEU A 242 -0.72 2.54 -10.32
C LEU A 242 -0.85 3.73 -11.27
N GLN A 243 -0.49 3.47 -12.51
CA GLN A 243 -0.46 4.46 -13.57
C GLN A 243 -1.20 3.94 -14.80
N SER A 244 -1.67 4.88 -15.61
CA SER A 244 -2.18 4.54 -16.93
C SER A 244 -1.05 3.90 -17.76
N LYS A 245 -1.40 2.86 -18.50
CA LYS A 245 -0.53 1.97 -19.30
C LYS A 245 0.32 0.99 -18.51
N ASP A 246 0.12 0.87 -17.19
CA ASP A 246 0.67 -0.26 -16.46
C ASP A 246 0.05 -1.57 -16.95
N VAL A 247 0.85 -2.64 -16.97
CA VAL A 247 0.35 -4.01 -17.15
C VAL A 247 0.58 -4.78 -15.86
N ILE A 248 -0.49 -5.13 -15.16
CA ILE A 248 -0.41 -6.00 -13.98
C ILE A 248 -0.12 -7.42 -14.47
N VAL A 249 0.99 -7.98 -14.00
CA VAL A 249 1.48 -9.31 -14.43
C VAL A 249 1.44 -10.34 -13.30
N GLY A 250 1.42 -9.88 -12.04
CA GLY A 250 1.42 -10.77 -10.90
C GLY A 250 1.02 -10.09 -9.58
N VAL A 251 0.53 -10.89 -8.64
CA VAL A 251 0.28 -10.47 -7.24
C VAL A 251 0.78 -11.58 -6.32
N ASN A 252 1.62 -11.25 -5.33
CA ASN A 252 2.25 -12.21 -4.41
C ASN A 252 2.89 -13.40 -5.15
N GLY A 253 3.53 -13.11 -6.30
CA GLY A 253 4.17 -14.12 -7.16
C GLY A 253 3.19 -15.06 -7.87
N LYS A 254 1.88 -14.90 -7.69
CA LYS A 254 0.88 -15.55 -8.52
C LYS A 254 0.73 -14.74 -9.80
N LYS A 255 0.93 -15.39 -10.95
CA LYS A 255 0.73 -14.77 -12.27
C LYS A 255 -0.74 -14.34 -12.41
N ILE A 256 -0.95 -13.12 -12.88
CA ILE A 256 -2.25 -12.59 -13.25
C ILE A 256 -2.32 -12.57 -14.78
N SER A 257 -3.34 -13.18 -15.35
CA SER A 257 -3.58 -13.15 -16.81
C SER A 257 -5.03 -12.78 -17.13
N THR A 258 -5.93 -12.92 -16.17
CA THR A 258 -7.35 -12.63 -16.29
C THR A 258 -7.88 -11.87 -15.07
N VAL A 259 -9.08 -11.29 -15.20
CA VAL A 259 -9.77 -10.63 -14.08
C VAL A 259 -10.16 -11.63 -12.99
N ASP A 260 -10.46 -12.88 -13.36
CA ASP A 260 -10.79 -13.94 -12.41
C ASP A 260 -9.60 -14.27 -11.49
N ASP A 261 -8.37 -14.24 -12.02
CA ASP A 261 -7.15 -14.41 -11.22
C ASP A 261 -7.05 -13.35 -10.11
N CYS A 262 -7.37 -12.09 -10.42
CA CYS A 262 -7.40 -11.00 -9.45
C CYS A 262 -8.45 -11.23 -8.36
N MET A 263 -9.63 -11.74 -8.73
CA MET A 263 -10.70 -12.01 -7.78
C MET A 263 -10.34 -13.15 -6.83
N GLU A 264 -9.65 -14.18 -7.33
CA GLU A 264 -9.15 -15.27 -6.50
C GLU A 264 -8.06 -14.79 -5.53
N VAL A 265 -7.15 -13.95 -6.01
CA VAL A 265 -6.13 -13.31 -5.17
C VAL A 265 -6.80 -12.46 -4.08
N TYR A 266 -7.75 -11.59 -4.44
CA TYR A 266 -8.48 -10.78 -3.47
C TYR A 266 -9.13 -11.60 -2.35
N LYS A 267 -9.77 -12.73 -2.70
CA LYS A 267 -10.36 -13.66 -1.71
C LYS A 267 -9.30 -14.30 -0.80
N SER A 268 -8.10 -14.57 -1.30
CA SER A 268 -7.00 -15.08 -0.48
C SER A 268 -6.34 -14.01 0.40
N LEU A 269 -6.51 -12.73 0.05
CA LEU A 269 -5.91 -11.59 0.73
C LEU A 269 -6.78 -11.01 1.85
N SER A 270 -7.97 -11.56 2.11
CA SER A 270 -8.93 -11.01 3.07
C SER A 270 -8.35 -10.83 4.49
N ASP A 271 -7.37 -11.65 4.86
CA ASP A 271 -6.65 -11.60 6.14
C ASP A 271 -5.18 -11.16 6.02
N ALA A 272 -4.69 -10.87 4.80
CA ALA A 272 -3.30 -10.50 4.58
C ALA A 272 -3.03 -9.06 5.05
N SER A 273 -1.91 -8.86 5.75
CA SER A 273 -1.44 -7.53 6.16
C SER A 273 -0.53 -6.87 5.12
N ALA A 274 -0.14 -7.58 4.07
CA ALA A 274 0.71 -7.03 3.02
C ALA A 274 0.52 -7.75 1.68
N VAL A 275 0.74 -7.00 0.59
CA VAL A 275 0.55 -7.46 -0.79
C VAL A 275 1.70 -6.95 -1.65
N VAL A 276 2.30 -7.79 -2.49
CA VAL A 276 3.25 -7.38 -3.54
C VAL A 276 2.53 -7.44 -4.86
N LEU A 277 2.45 -6.31 -5.53
CA LEU A 277 1.96 -6.23 -6.89
C LEU A 277 3.14 -6.10 -7.84
N GLU A 278 3.07 -6.84 -8.93
CA GLU A 278 4.05 -6.80 -9.99
C GLU A 278 3.43 -6.19 -11.24
N VAL A 279 4.03 -5.11 -11.70
CA VAL A 279 3.58 -4.36 -12.88
C VAL A 279 4.69 -4.25 -13.91
N ASN A 280 4.33 -4.19 -15.19
CA ASN A 280 5.21 -3.74 -16.25
C ASN A 280 4.81 -2.31 -16.64
N ARG A 281 5.69 -1.35 -16.32
CA ARG A 281 5.52 0.07 -16.58
C ARG A 281 6.50 0.50 -17.66
N GLY A 282 5.98 0.83 -18.84
CA GLY A 282 6.80 1.30 -19.95
C GLY A 282 7.89 0.31 -20.39
N GLY A 283 7.66 -0.99 -20.25
CA GLY A 283 8.62 -2.05 -20.58
C GLY A 283 9.58 -2.40 -19.43
N GLN A 284 9.43 -1.79 -18.25
CA GLN A 284 10.19 -2.11 -17.05
C GLN A 284 9.30 -2.80 -16.04
N ARG A 285 9.74 -3.93 -15.52
CA ARG A 285 9.08 -4.60 -14.40
C ARG A 285 9.23 -3.70 -13.17
N GLU A 286 8.21 -3.57 -12.33
CA GLU A 286 8.25 -2.86 -11.06
C GLU A 286 7.48 -3.68 -10.02
N LEU A 287 7.98 -3.69 -8.78
CA LEU A 287 7.36 -4.33 -7.64
C LEU A 287 6.83 -3.24 -6.70
N ILE A 288 5.51 -3.25 -6.46
CA ILE A 288 4.86 -2.32 -5.53
C ILE A 288 4.48 -3.10 -4.28
N HIS A 289 4.99 -2.67 -3.14
CA HIS A 289 4.73 -3.26 -1.84
C HIS A 289 3.64 -2.47 -1.14
N TYR A 290 2.54 -3.15 -0.84
CA TYR A 290 1.46 -2.61 -0.04
C TYR A 290 1.56 -3.13 1.37
N ASN A 291 1.67 -2.22 2.33
CA ASN A 291 1.48 -2.53 3.75
C ASN A 291 0.08 -2.07 4.16
N VAL A 292 -0.77 -3.01 4.55
CA VAL A 292 -2.16 -2.74 4.91
C VAL A 292 -2.23 -2.54 6.42
N GLN A 293 -2.64 -1.34 6.86
CA GLN A 293 -2.74 -0.96 8.27
C GLN A 293 -4.19 -0.87 8.73
#